data_AF-A0A7C5KW10-F1
#
_entry.id   AF-A0A7C5KW10-F1
#
_cell.length_a   1.000
_cell.length_b   1.000
_cell.length_c   1.000
_cell.angle_alpha   90.00
_cell.angle_beta   90.00
_cell.angle_gamma   90.00
#
_symmetry.space_group_name_H-M   'P 1'
#
loop_
_entity.id
_entity.type
_entity.pdbx_description
1 polymer ?
#
loop_
_entity_poly.entity_id
_entity_poly.type
_entity_poly.pdbx_seq_one_letter_code
_entity_poly.pdbx_strand_id
1 'polypeptide(L)'
;MKIIADLHIHSRYSRATSKKLDFEHLSQWAQMKGVTLLGTGDISHPAWLEEMRQTLQPAEAGLFKLKDEIARAVQSRVPVASQGAVRFMLAGEISGIYKKNGRVRKVHNVIFAPSLEDAAKIQAALEKIGNIRSDGRPILGLDSRDLLEIILEINPQNHLIPAHIWTPWFSMLGSKSGFDTVEECFEDLTPHIFALETGLSSDPPMNWRVSNLDRYTLVSNSDAHSPQKLAREANIFDTDPSYSAIFEALQSGAPANFKGTLEFFPEEGKYHLDGHRKCKLRWTPAETLAHNGLCAVCGKPVTVGVMHRVETLADRPAGGKPARVHPFQSLIPLPELLSEVHGVGPNSKRVQKHYQDLLTRLGSELFILLDAPLEDIQKAGGALLAEGIRRMRARQVILAPGYDGEFGVVKVFDEGERRALSGQVGFQGSGFEFRVSSSGFRVSSSEIQQPENQNPKPETRNQKPETKNPKPETLSPEQEAAVHAAGESLIIVAGPGAGKTRALTHRIAHLIQAKNVAPESVLAITFTNKAAAEMAERLSALLGQKIAAQLNVKTFHAFGAMVLRADGERIGLSPDFAILDQADCLLLLKEACPHLSQREAVERMNEWANGAPQRAKDKGQGTRDCLEAYQNALR
;
A
#
# COMPACT_ATOMS: atom_id res chain seq x y z
N MET A 1 14.61 -18.25 0.87
CA MET A 1 15.56 -17.50 1.74
C MET A 1 14.74 -16.60 2.64
N LYS A 2 15.00 -16.54 3.97
CA LYS A 2 14.27 -15.64 4.89
C LYS A 2 14.57 -14.18 4.54
N ILE A 3 13.55 -13.41 4.18
CA ILE A 3 13.64 -11.97 3.91
C ILE A 3 12.71 -11.28 4.91
N ILE A 4 13.25 -10.32 5.65
CA ILE A 4 12.46 -9.38 6.45
C ILE A 4 12.37 -8.08 5.65
N ALA A 5 11.15 -7.69 5.28
CA ALA A 5 10.90 -6.56 4.40
C ALA A 5 10.03 -5.49 5.04
N ASP A 6 10.50 -4.26 5.01
CA ASP A 6 9.74 -3.07 5.39
C ASP A 6 9.60 -2.20 4.14
N LEU A 7 8.45 -2.31 3.47
CA LEU A 7 8.23 -1.85 2.10
C LEU A 7 7.63 -0.45 2.00
N HIS A 8 7.24 0.15 3.13
CA HIS A 8 6.66 1.49 3.19
C HIS A 8 7.43 2.34 4.20
N ILE A 9 8.25 3.23 3.67
CA ILE A 9 9.03 4.21 4.43
C ILE A 9 9.02 5.55 3.70
N HIS A 10 9.56 6.58 4.34
CA HIS A 10 9.77 7.88 3.71
C HIS A 10 11.24 8.28 3.63
N SER A 11 11.53 9.19 2.70
CA SER A 11 12.82 9.86 2.60
C SER A 11 12.85 11.16 3.40
N ARG A 12 14.01 11.81 3.42
CA ARG A 12 14.19 13.17 3.95
C ARG A 12 13.44 14.27 3.18
N TYR A 13 12.87 13.94 2.02
CA TYR A 13 12.07 14.87 1.21
C TYR A 13 10.59 14.90 1.61
N SER A 14 10.13 13.93 2.40
CA SER A 14 8.78 13.94 2.97
C SER A 14 8.63 14.92 4.12
N ARG A 15 7.43 15.46 4.32
CA ARG A 15 7.16 16.37 5.45
C ARG A 15 7.23 15.62 6.79
N ALA A 16 7.71 16.34 7.81
CA ALA A 16 7.83 15.85 9.19
C ALA A 16 8.68 14.58 9.35
N THR A 17 9.63 14.35 8.43
CA THR A 17 10.57 13.24 8.51
C THR A 17 11.97 13.72 8.92
N SER A 18 12.79 12.78 9.40
CA SER A 18 14.18 13.04 9.75
C SER A 18 15.03 13.32 8.51
N LYS A 19 15.94 14.31 8.60
CA LYS A 19 16.96 14.56 7.58
C LYS A 19 17.91 13.38 7.34
N LYS A 20 17.96 12.44 8.30
CA LYS A 20 18.76 11.21 8.23
C LYS A 20 18.04 10.07 7.50
N LEU A 21 16.91 10.31 6.85
CA LEU A 21 16.32 9.35 5.91
C LEU A 21 16.99 9.51 4.54
N ASP A 22 18.29 9.23 4.52
CA ASP A 22 19.14 9.06 3.34
C ASP A 22 19.57 7.59 3.22
N PHE A 23 20.05 7.16 2.06
CA PHE A 23 20.34 5.74 1.82
C PHE A 23 21.45 5.16 2.71
N GLU A 24 22.40 5.98 3.17
CA GLU A 24 23.47 5.53 4.07
C GLU A 24 22.91 5.16 5.44
N HIS A 25 22.14 6.07 6.04
CA HIS A 25 21.54 5.86 7.36
C HIS A 25 20.43 4.82 7.29
N LEU A 26 19.65 4.76 6.20
CA LEU A 26 18.67 3.70 5.97
C LEU A 26 19.34 2.33 5.95
N SER A 27 20.44 2.17 5.19
CA SER A 27 21.20 0.92 5.17
C SER A 27 21.85 0.58 6.52
N GLN A 28 22.37 1.59 7.24
CA GLN A 28 22.92 1.41 8.59
C GLN A 28 21.85 0.86 9.55
N TRP A 29 20.67 1.51 9.58
CA TRP A 29 19.60 1.12 10.47
C TRP A 29 18.92 -0.18 10.04
N ALA A 30 18.80 -0.47 8.75
CA ALA A 30 18.33 -1.75 8.25
C ALA A 30 19.16 -2.91 8.81
N GLN A 31 20.50 -2.78 8.78
CA GLN A 31 21.40 -3.79 9.34
C GLN A 31 21.24 -3.90 10.87
N MET A 32 21.26 -2.77 11.59
CA MET A 32 21.07 -2.76 13.05
C MET A 32 19.71 -3.34 13.47
N LYS A 33 18.67 -3.12 12.67
CA LYS A 33 17.33 -3.69 12.89
C LYS A 33 17.24 -5.15 12.46
N GLY A 34 17.97 -5.58 11.45
CA GLY A 34 17.86 -6.91 10.84
C GLY A 34 16.89 -6.97 9.67
N VAL A 35 16.63 -5.84 9.02
CA VAL A 35 15.83 -5.73 7.80
C VAL A 35 16.72 -6.01 6.61
N THR A 36 16.29 -6.95 5.76
CA THR A 36 17.06 -7.36 4.58
C THR A 36 16.56 -6.69 3.29
N LEU A 37 15.30 -6.24 3.28
CA LEU A 37 14.69 -5.56 2.15
C LEU A 37 13.94 -4.30 2.60
N LEU A 38 14.24 -3.16 2.02
CA LEU A 38 13.55 -1.90 2.27
C LEU A 38 12.84 -1.39 1.03
N GLY A 39 11.66 -0.81 1.18
CA GLY A 39 11.16 0.14 0.20
C GLY A 39 12.08 1.37 0.17
N THR A 40 12.28 2.00 -0.99
CA THR A 40 13.08 3.23 -1.06
C THR A 40 12.37 4.43 -0.43
N GLY A 41 11.03 4.40 -0.39
CA GLY A 41 10.20 5.57 -0.14
C GLY A 41 10.25 6.56 -1.31
N ASP A 42 9.20 7.39 -1.41
CA ASP A 42 9.16 8.64 -2.17
C ASP A 42 9.65 8.59 -3.64
N ILE A 43 9.44 7.48 -4.37
CA ILE A 43 9.91 7.33 -5.77
C ILE A 43 9.37 8.39 -6.75
N SER A 44 8.27 9.05 -6.40
CA SER A 44 7.71 10.16 -7.17
C SER A 44 8.49 11.47 -7.02
N HIS A 45 9.40 11.59 -6.05
CA HIS A 45 10.10 12.85 -5.80
C HIS A 45 11.36 13.01 -6.69
N PRO A 46 11.47 14.06 -7.53
CA PRO A 46 12.56 14.18 -8.50
C PRO A 46 13.97 14.13 -7.90
N ALA A 47 14.19 14.85 -6.80
CA ALA A 47 15.51 14.90 -6.19
C ALA A 47 15.87 13.57 -5.51
N TRP A 48 14.87 12.83 -5.03
CA TRP A 48 15.10 11.52 -4.41
C TRP A 48 15.41 10.47 -5.48
N LEU A 49 14.72 10.52 -6.63
CA LEU A 49 15.04 9.65 -7.75
C LEU A 49 16.45 9.89 -8.31
N GLU A 50 16.90 11.15 -8.33
CA GLU A 50 18.27 11.46 -8.71
C GLU A 50 19.29 10.95 -7.66
N GLU A 51 18.97 11.10 -6.37
CA GLU A 51 19.79 10.51 -5.30
C GLU A 51 19.85 8.97 -5.40
N MET A 52 18.76 8.30 -5.76
CA MET A 52 18.75 6.86 -6.04
C MET A 52 19.74 6.50 -7.16
N ARG A 53 19.76 7.23 -8.30
CA ARG A 53 20.72 6.99 -9.39
C ARG A 53 22.18 7.19 -8.94
N GLN A 54 22.40 8.11 -8.02
CA GLN A 54 23.74 8.43 -7.52
C GLN A 54 24.23 7.43 -6.49
N THR A 55 23.34 6.86 -5.67
CA THR A 55 23.71 6.07 -4.49
C THR A 55 23.47 4.57 -4.65
N LEU A 56 22.55 4.16 -5.52
CA LEU A 56 22.16 2.77 -5.72
C LEU A 56 22.76 2.18 -7.00
N GLN A 57 22.91 0.86 -7.01
CA GLN A 57 23.21 0.05 -8.19
C GLN A 57 22.33 -1.21 -8.19
N PRO A 58 22.04 -1.82 -9.36
CA PRO A 58 21.31 -3.09 -9.42
C PRO A 58 21.98 -4.19 -8.59
N ALA A 59 21.18 -5.07 -7.99
CA ALA A 59 21.65 -6.22 -7.22
C ALA A 59 21.05 -7.53 -7.74
N GLU A 60 19.75 -7.71 -7.54
CA GLU A 60 18.95 -8.81 -8.08
C GLU A 60 17.84 -8.25 -8.97
N ALA A 61 17.08 -9.10 -9.66
CA ALA A 61 16.04 -8.64 -10.60
C ALA A 61 15.01 -7.74 -9.90
N GLY A 62 15.01 -6.46 -10.29
CA GLY A 62 14.16 -5.40 -9.73
C GLY A 62 14.52 -4.93 -8.32
N LEU A 63 15.67 -5.37 -7.77
CA LEU A 63 16.19 -4.93 -6.48
C LEU A 63 17.53 -4.20 -6.64
N PHE A 64 17.79 -3.30 -5.70
CA PHE A 64 18.95 -2.42 -5.70
C PHE A 64 19.75 -2.59 -4.40
N LYS A 65 21.04 -2.24 -4.44
CA LYS A 65 21.89 -2.10 -3.25
C LYS A 65 22.64 -0.78 -3.30
N LEU A 66 23.17 -0.33 -2.17
CA LEU A 66 24.14 0.76 -2.15
C LEU A 66 25.32 0.45 -3.06
N LYS A 67 25.85 1.46 -3.74
CA LYS A 67 27.14 1.35 -4.44
C LYS A 67 28.23 0.89 -3.49
N ASP A 68 29.13 0.05 -3.97
CA ASP A 68 30.08 -0.70 -3.11
C ASP A 68 31.03 0.22 -2.31
N GLU A 69 31.33 1.43 -2.81
CA GLU A 69 32.09 2.45 -2.07
C GLU A 69 31.31 3.04 -0.88
N ILE A 70 30.02 3.34 -1.07
CA ILE A 70 29.13 3.88 -0.03
C ILE A 70 28.85 2.79 1.01
N ALA A 71 28.59 1.56 0.54
CA ALA A 71 28.31 0.41 1.41
C ALA A 71 29.47 0.13 2.39
N ARG A 72 30.73 0.22 1.92
CA ARG A 72 31.92 0.07 2.79
C ARG A 72 32.00 1.14 3.88
N ALA A 73 31.66 2.39 3.55
CA ALA A 73 31.63 3.48 4.53
C ALA A 73 30.49 3.33 5.55
N VAL A 74 29.40 2.65 5.19
CA VAL A 74 28.30 2.33 6.11
C VAL A 74 28.69 1.16 7.04
N GLN A 75 29.34 0.13 6.53
CA GLN A 75 29.73 -1.06 7.31
C GLN A 75 30.58 -0.72 8.54
N SER A 76 31.48 0.26 8.45
CA SER A 76 32.31 0.69 9.59
C SER A 76 31.52 1.30 10.76
N ARG A 77 30.27 1.69 10.53
CA ARG A 77 29.34 2.28 11.51
C ARG A 77 28.35 1.26 12.10
N VAL A 78 28.39 0.01 11.64
CA VAL A 78 27.46 -1.07 12.05
C VAL A 78 28.24 -2.13 12.84
N PRO A 79 27.75 -2.59 14.01
CA PRO A 79 28.36 -3.69 14.74
C PRO A 79 28.51 -4.93 13.87
N VAL A 80 29.66 -5.59 13.92
CA VAL A 80 29.96 -6.77 13.09
C VAL A 80 28.86 -7.84 13.18
N ALA A 81 28.35 -8.10 14.39
CA ALA A 81 27.27 -9.07 14.61
C ALA A 81 25.92 -8.68 13.99
N SER A 82 25.72 -7.40 13.65
CA SER A 82 24.50 -6.87 13.01
C SER A 82 24.68 -6.65 11.50
N GLN A 83 25.89 -6.80 10.95
CA GLN A 83 26.12 -6.56 9.52
C GLN A 83 25.40 -7.60 8.67
N GLY A 84 24.79 -7.14 7.58
CA GLY A 84 23.98 -7.99 6.71
C GLY A 84 23.74 -7.35 5.35
N ALA A 85 23.32 -8.17 4.40
CA ALA A 85 22.93 -7.71 3.08
C ALA A 85 21.59 -6.93 3.17
N VAL A 86 21.60 -5.69 2.69
CA VAL A 86 20.41 -4.86 2.55
C VAL A 86 20.12 -4.67 1.06
N ARG A 87 18.85 -4.82 0.70
CA ARG A 87 18.31 -4.51 -0.62
C ARG A 87 17.26 -3.42 -0.53
N PHE A 88 17.09 -2.71 -1.64
CA PHE A 88 16.09 -1.69 -1.83
C PHE A 88 15.17 -2.08 -2.98
N MET A 89 13.86 -1.95 -2.76
CA MET A 89 12.81 -2.05 -3.77
C MET A 89 12.25 -0.65 -3.99
N LEU A 90 12.08 -0.25 -5.26
CA LEU A 90 11.56 1.08 -5.56
C LEU A 90 10.10 1.15 -5.14
N ALA A 91 9.82 1.99 -4.17
CA ALA A 91 8.50 2.16 -3.56
C ALA A 91 8.25 3.62 -3.18
N GLY A 92 7.01 4.10 -3.25
CA GLY A 92 6.67 5.43 -2.74
C GLY A 92 5.18 5.60 -2.50
N GLU A 93 4.84 6.45 -1.54
CA GLU A 93 3.47 6.71 -1.16
C GLU A 93 2.91 7.93 -1.92
N ILE A 94 1.68 7.80 -2.42
CA ILE A 94 0.92 8.89 -3.05
C ILE A 94 -0.31 9.20 -2.20
N SER A 95 -0.50 10.48 -1.85
CA SER A 95 -1.68 10.94 -1.13
C SER A 95 -2.75 11.45 -2.11
N GLY A 96 -3.78 10.65 -2.37
CA GLY A 96 -4.93 11.07 -3.18
C GLY A 96 -5.95 11.85 -2.35
N ILE A 97 -6.32 13.06 -2.78
CA ILE A 97 -7.45 13.84 -2.25
C ILE A 97 -8.39 14.21 -3.40
N TYR A 98 -9.55 13.55 -3.47
CA TYR A 98 -10.46 13.64 -4.61
C TYR A 98 -11.92 13.50 -4.18
N LYS A 99 -12.87 13.79 -5.07
CA LYS A 99 -14.29 13.56 -4.82
C LYS A 99 -14.74 12.27 -5.51
N LYS A 100 -15.35 11.35 -4.76
CA LYS A 100 -15.94 10.11 -5.29
C LYS A 100 -17.18 9.77 -4.48
N ASN A 101 -18.25 9.33 -5.15
CA ASN A 101 -19.54 8.98 -4.54
C ASN A 101 -20.09 10.10 -3.62
N GLY A 102 -20.00 11.35 -4.08
CA GLY A 102 -20.51 12.53 -3.36
C GLY A 102 -19.71 12.93 -2.10
N ARG A 103 -18.59 12.27 -1.80
CA ARG A 103 -17.75 12.56 -0.62
C ARG A 103 -16.33 12.92 -1.04
N VAL A 104 -15.65 13.72 -0.21
CA VAL A 104 -14.21 13.93 -0.34
C VAL A 104 -13.50 12.72 0.26
N ARG A 105 -12.73 12.02 -0.57
CA ARG A 105 -11.90 10.88 -0.22
C ARG A 105 -10.47 11.36 0.00
N LYS A 106 -9.84 10.78 1.01
CA LYS A 106 -8.41 10.96 1.30
C LYS A 106 -7.87 9.57 1.52
N VAL A 107 -7.04 9.10 0.59
CA VAL A 107 -6.53 7.73 0.59
C VAL A 107 -5.07 7.78 0.17
N HIS A 108 -4.24 7.12 0.95
CA HIS A 108 -2.86 6.87 0.59
C HIS A 108 -2.70 5.50 -0.04
N ASN A 109 -1.79 5.42 -1.02
CA ASN A 109 -1.44 4.18 -1.68
C ASN A 109 0.08 4.12 -1.86
N VAL A 110 0.69 2.98 -1.56
CA VAL A 110 2.10 2.72 -1.85
C VAL A 110 2.19 2.10 -3.24
N ILE A 111 2.96 2.71 -4.12
CA ILE A 111 3.23 2.23 -5.47
C ILE A 111 4.64 1.67 -5.57
N PHE A 112 4.82 0.68 -6.43
CA PHE A 112 6.07 -0.05 -6.60
C PHE A 112 6.44 -0.16 -8.07
N ALA A 113 7.73 -0.02 -8.37
CA ALA A 113 8.26 -0.11 -9.72
C ALA A 113 9.45 -1.07 -9.81
N PRO A 114 9.56 -1.90 -10.87
CA PRO A 114 10.66 -2.86 -10.98
C PRO A 114 11.97 -2.19 -11.46
N SER A 115 11.92 -0.98 -12.02
CA SER A 115 13.12 -0.28 -12.52
C SER A 115 13.09 1.23 -12.25
N LEU A 116 14.28 1.85 -12.24
CA LEU A 116 14.42 3.31 -12.13
C LEU A 116 13.84 4.04 -13.35
N GLU A 117 13.73 3.36 -14.49
CA GLU A 117 13.08 3.87 -15.69
C GLU A 117 11.56 3.93 -15.50
N ASP A 118 10.96 2.86 -14.98
CA ASP A 118 9.53 2.83 -14.64
C ASP A 118 9.19 3.87 -13.58
N ALA A 119 10.02 4.01 -12.54
CA ALA A 119 9.87 5.07 -11.55
C ALA A 119 9.91 6.48 -12.18
N ALA A 120 10.81 6.71 -13.15
CA ALA A 120 10.88 7.98 -13.89
C ALA A 120 9.64 8.23 -14.77
N LYS A 121 9.10 7.19 -15.41
CA LYS A 121 7.85 7.27 -16.19
C LYS A 121 6.66 7.59 -15.29
N ILE A 122 6.57 6.96 -14.11
CA ILE A 122 5.55 7.27 -13.10
C ILE A 122 5.67 8.73 -12.66
N GLN A 123 6.88 9.17 -12.32
CA GLN A 123 7.16 10.54 -11.95
C GLN A 123 6.65 11.53 -13.01
N ALA A 124 6.98 11.30 -14.29
CA ALA A 124 6.56 12.14 -15.40
C ALA A 124 5.04 12.16 -15.60
N ALA A 125 4.36 11.04 -15.34
CA ALA A 125 2.90 10.99 -15.38
C ALA A 125 2.26 11.78 -14.24
N LEU A 126 2.76 11.62 -13.00
CA LEU A 126 2.23 12.32 -11.82
C LEU A 126 2.52 13.82 -11.84
N GLU A 127 3.65 14.25 -12.41
CA GLU A 127 4.00 15.68 -12.55
C GLU A 127 2.99 16.44 -13.43
N LYS A 128 2.36 15.77 -14.40
CA LYS A 128 1.29 16.37 -15.23
C LYS A 128 0.00 16.63 -14.45
N ILE A 129 -0.18 15.95 -13.31
CA ILE A 129 -1.39 16.00 -12.48
C ILE A 129 -1.23 17.01 -11.35
N GLY A 130 -0.06 17.08 -10.73
CA GLY A 130 0.17 17.99 -9.61
C GLY A 130 1.62 18.07 -9.15
N ASN A 131 1.83 18.77 -8.04
CA ASN A 131 3.16 19.04 -7.53
C ASN A 131 3.77 17.82 -6.84
N ILE A 132 4.84 17.29 -7.44
CA ILE A 132 5.63 16.17 -6.92
C ILE A 132 6.98 16.60 -6.32
N ARG A 133 7.25 17.90 -6.26
CA ARG A 133 8.56 18.48 -5.91
C ARG A 133 8.62 19.05 -4.50
N SER A 134 7.48 19.30 -3.86
CA SER A 134 7.43 19.95 -2.54
C SER A 134 7.42 18.98 -1.36
N ASP A 135 7.07 17.72 -1.62
CA ASP A 135 6.90 16.69 -0.59
C ASP A 135 7.26 15.33 -1.22
N GLY A 136 7.97 14.49 -0.47
CA GLY A 136 8.29 13.12 -0.85
C GLY A 136 7.04 12.25 -1.06
N ARG A 137 5.98 12.53 -0.29
CA ARG A 137 4.62 12.06 -0.55
C ARG A 137 3.79 13.16 -1.20
N PRO A 138 3.65 13.18 -2.52
CA PRO A 138 2.86 14.19 -3.20
C PRO A 138 1.38 14.05 -2.84
N ILE A 139 0.73 15.20 -2.64
CA ILE A 139 -0.72 15.29 -2.46
C ILE A 139 -1.32 15.66 -3.81
N LEU A 140 -2.07 14.74 -4.40
CA LEU A 140 -2.61 14.88 -5.75
C LEU A 140 -4.14 14.80 -5.74
N GLY A 141 -4.76 15.55 -6.64
CA GLY A 141 -6.20 15.48 -6.92
C GLY A 141 -6.59 14.24 -7.73
N LEU A 142 -6.07 13.07 -7.36
CA LEU A 142 -6.08 11.86 -8.17
C LEU A 142 -6.80 10.72 -7.45
N ASP A 143 -7.76 10.09 -8.13
CA ASP A 143 -8.49 8.92 -7.65
C ASP A 143 -7.55 7.70 -7.48
N SER A 144 -7.78 6.86 -6.47
CA SER A 144 -6.95 5.66 -6.23
C SER A 144 -7.02 4.65 -7.40
N ARG A 145 -8.19 4.52 -8.04
CA ARG A 145 -8.38 3.66 -9.22
C ARG A 145 -7.60 4.22 -10.40
N ASP A 146 -7.62 5.52 -10.62
CA ASP A 146 -6.90 6.15 -11.75
C ASP A 146 -5.39 6.14 -11.53
N LEU A 147 -4.92 6.28 -10.28
CA LEU A 147 -3.52 6.06 -9.94
C LEU A 147 -3.07 4.63 -10.32
N LEU A 148 -3.89 3.62 -9.98
CA LEU A 148 -3.61 2.24 -10.34
C LEU A 148 -3.56 2.03 -11.85
N GLU A 149 -4.51 2.62 -12.59
CA GLU A 149 -4.52 2.58 -14.06
C GLU A 149 -3.22 3.15 -14.64
N ILE A 150 -2.84 4.36 -14.23
CA ILE A 150 -1.64 5.06 -14.72
C ILE A 150 -0.39 4.19 -14.54
N ILE A 151 -0.19 3.62 -13.35
CA ILE A 151 1.03 2.83 -13.11
C ILE A 151 1.03 1.51 -13.88
N LEU A 152 -0.14 0.87 -14.06
CA LEU A 152 -0.25 -0.38 -14.82
C LEU A 152 -0.06 -0.15 -16.34
N GLU A 153 -0.50 1.01 -16.86
CA GLU A 153 -0.26 1.39 -18.25
C GLU A 153 1.23 1.63 -18.54
N ILE A 154 1.98 2.14 -17.56
CA ILE A 154 3.43 2.35 -17.68
C ILE A 154 4.16 1.00 -17.72
N ASN A 155 3.83 0.10 -16.80
CA ASN A 155 4.36 -1.25 -16.77
C ASN A 155 3.36 -2.15 -16.02
N PRO A 156 2.88 -3.26 -16.63
CA PRO A 156 1.93 -4.16 -15.98
C PRO A 156 2.52 -4.89 -14.76
N GLN A 157 3.84 -4.84 -14.57
CA GLN A 157 4.51 -5.32 -13.36
C GLN A 157 4.62 -4.26 -12.26
N ASN A 158 4.13 -3.04 -12.46
CA ASN A 158 3.99 -2.09 -11.36
C ASN A 158 2.86 -2.55 -10.44
N HIS A 159 3.03 -2.32 -9.14
CA HIS A 159 2.06 -2.74 -8.14
C HIS A 159 1.65 -1.59 -7.26
N LEU A 160 0.45 -1.70 -6.67
CA LEU A 160 -0.10 -0.77 -5.71
C LEU A 160 -0.64 -1.55 -4.51
N ILE A 161 -0.27 -1.12 -3.31
CA ILE A 161 -0.84 -1.60 -2.06
C ILE A 161 -1.51 -0.41 -1.36
N PRO A 162 -2.82 -0.49 -1.04
CA PRO A 162 -3.48 0.54 -0.23
C PRO A 162 -2.78 0.66 1.12
N ALA A 163 -2.33 1.86 1.46
CA ALA A 163 -1.52 2.11 2.64
C ALA A 163 -2.37 2.15 3.91
N HIS A 164 -1.83 1.60 5.01
CA HIS A 164 -2.35 1.69 6.37
C HIS A 164 -3.89 1.84 6.46
N ILE A 165 -4.64 0.83 6.03
CA ILE A 165 -6.03 0.96 5.56
C ILE A 165 -7.05 1.42 6.63
N TRP A 166 -6.69 1.47 7.91
CA TRP A 166 -7.61 1.79 9.01
C TRP A 166 -7.42 3.14 9.69
N THR A 167 -6.35 3.87 9.40
CA THR A 167 -6.17 5.16 10.09
C THR A 167 -7.35 6.09 9.80
N PRO A 168 -7.84 6.89 10.79
CA PRO A 168 -9.14 7.57 10.63
C PRO A 168 -9.25 8.49 9.41
N TRP A 169 -8.13 9.07 8.99
CA TRP A 169 -7.97 9.94 7.83
C TRP A 169 -6.94 9.34 6.89
N PHE A 170 -6.99 9.67 5.60
CA PHE A 170 -5.95 9.26 4.63
C PHE A 170 -5.82 7.74 4.41
N SER A 171 -6.82 6.96 4.83
CA SER A 171 -6.85 5.52 4.64
C SER A 171 -8.09 5.04 3.91
N MET A 172 -7.94 3.93 3.20
CA MET A 172 -9.01 3.35 2.38
C MET A 172 -10.26 3.01 3.19
N LEU A 173 -10.15 2.42 4.38
CA LEU A 173 -11.29 2.04 5.24
C LEU A 173 -11.45 2.96 6.46
N GLY A 174 -10.73 4.08 6.49
CA GLY A 174 -10.75 5.04 7.61
C GLY A 174 -12.15 5.62 7.87
N SER A 175 -12.47 5.86 9.15
CA SER A 175 -13.81 6.26 9.58
C SER A 175 -14.27 7.65 9.12
N LYS A 176 -13.36 8.51 8.63
CA LYS A 176 -13.69 9.89 8.23
C LYS A 176 -13.80 10.08 6.72
N SER A 177 -12.87 9.50 5.96
CA SER A 177 -12.78 9.70 4.50
C SER A 177 -12.76 8.41 3.68
N GLY A 178 -12.74 7.24 4.33
CA GLY A 178 -12.62 5.93 3.70
C GLY A 178 -13.93 5.38 3.13
N PHE A 179 -13.78 4.38 2.28
CA PHE A 179 -14.79 3.50 1.71
C PHE A 179 -15.17 2.39 2.69
N ASP A 180 -16.26 1.68 2.39
CA ASP A 180 -16.68 0.51 3.18
C ASP A 180 -16.15 -0.81 2.61
N THR A 181 -15.69 -0.82 1.35
CA THR A 181 -15.11 -1.99 0.67
C THR A 181 -13.94 -1.60 -0.24
N VAL A 182 -13.10 -2.58 -0.60
CA VAL A 182 -12.02 -2.38 -1.59
C VAL A 182 -12.59 -2.10 -2.98
N GLU A 183 -13.70 -2.74 -3.33
CA GLU A 183 -14.41 -2.59 -4.61
C GLU A 183 -14.86 -1.15 -4.87
N GLU A 184 -15.32 -0.43 -3.84
CA GLU A 184 -15.71 0.98 -4.00
C GLU A 184 -14.52 1.89 -4.30
N CYS A 185 -13.32 1.53 -3.82
CA CYS A 185 -12.11 2.31 -4.00
C CYS A 185 -11.54 2.12 -5.41
N PHE A 186 -11.38 0.85 -5.83
CA PHE A 186 -10.66 0.48 -7.06
C PHE A 186 -11.53 0.04 -8.23
N GLU A 187 -12.85 -0.12 -8.03
CA GLU A 187 -13.84 -0.44 -9.06
C GLU A 187 -13.41 -1.62 -9.96
N ASP A 188 -13.33 -1.40 -11.27
CA ASP A 188 -12.95 -2.38 -12.29
C ASP A 188 -11.52 -2.91 -12.14
N LEU A 189 -10.64 -2.15 -11.47
CA LEU A 189 -9.24 -2.53 -11.23
C LEU A 189 -9.03 -3.24 -9.90
N THR A 190 -10.09 -3.47 -9.12
CA THR A 190 -10.01 -4.26 -7.88
C THR A 190 -9.30 -5.61 -8.03
N PRO A 191 -9.45 -6.38 -9.14
CA PRO A 191 -8.71 -7.64 -9.33
C PRO A 191 -7.18 -7.50 -9.37
N HIS A 192 -6.64 -6.29 -9.53
CA HIS A 192 -5.20 -6.01 -9.48
C HIS A 192 -4.69 -5.75 -8.06
N ILE A 193 -5.58 -5.59 -7.08
CA ILE A 193 -5.22 -5.50 -5.66
C ILE A 193 -5.20 -6.92 -5.09
N PHE A 194 -4.08 -7.30 -4.49
CA PHE A 194 -3.89 -8.61 -3.85
C PHE A 194 -3.34 -8.52 -2.43
N ALA A 195 -2.88 -7.35 -2.00
CA ALA A 195 -2.40 -7.10 -0.66
C ALA A 195 -2.95 -5.80 -0.10
N LEU A 196 -3.09 -5.73 1.23
CA LEU A 196 -3.56 -4.55 1.95
C LEU A 196 -2.65 -4.30 3.15
N GLU A 197 -2.18 -3.06 3.32
CA GLU A 197 -1.35 -2.70 4.46
C GLU A 197 -2.20 -2.39 5.69
N THR A 198 -2.02 -3.14 6.78
CA THR A 198 -2.77 -2.99 8.04
C THR A 198 -2.47 -1.63 8.68
N GLY A 199 -1.18 -1.31 8.78
CA GLY A 199 -0.63 -0.14 9.45
C GLY A 199 -0.83 -0.16 10.97
N LEU A 200 -0.09 0.72 11.65
CA LEU A 200 0.06 0.84 13.12
C LEU A 200 -1.22 0.92 13.97
N SER A 201 -2.39 1.09 13.34
CA SER A 201 -3.67 1.22 14.03
C SER A 201 -4.51 -0.07 14.01
N SER A 202 -4.04 -1.11 13.33
CA SER A 202 -4.73 -2.40 13.29
C SER A 202 -3.76 -3.56 13.19
N ASP A 203 -4.19 -4.74 13.61
CA ASP A 203 -3.44 -5.98 13.43
C ASP A 203 -4.27 -7.02 12.65
N PRO A 204 -3.70 -8.19 12.28
CA PRO A 204 -4.44 -9.20 11.55
C PRO A 204 -5.74 -9.67 12.22
N PRO A 205 -5.81 -9.93 13.55
CA PRO A 205 -7.06 -10.23 14.24
C PRO A 205 -8.17 -9.20 14.07
N MET A 206 -7.86 -7.91 14.05
CA MET A 206 -8.86 -6.87 13.75
C MET A 206 -9.40 -7.03 12.33
N ASN A 207 -8.51 -7.24 11.37
CA ASN A 207 -8.84 -7.36 9.94
C ASN A 207 -9.60 -8.65 9.60
N TRP A 208 -9.28 -9.77 10.26
CA TRP A 208 -9.93 -11.08 10.07
C TRP A 208 -11.43 -11.06 10.35
N ARG A 209 -11.92 -10.04 11.04
CA ARG A 209 -13.33 -9.88 11.35
C ARG A 209 -14.18 -9.38 10.19
N VAL A 210 -13.56 -8.96 9.09
CA VAL A 210 -14.21 -8.34 7.93
C VAL A 210 -14.00 -9.25 6.71
N SER A 211 -15.02 -10.03 6.33
CA SER A 211 -14.86 -11.05 5.27
C SER A 211 -14.51 -10.48 3.89
N ASN A 212 -14.82 -9.20 3.61
CA ASN A 212 -14.40 -8.51 2.39
C ASN A 212 -12.87 -8.47 2.24
N LEU A 213 -12.10 -8.67 3.31
CA LEU A 213 -10.65 -8.63 3.30
C LEU A 213 -9.98 -10.01 3.10
N ASP A 214 -10.74 -11.10 3.16
CA ASP A 214 -10.21 -12.49 3.20
C ASP A 214 -9.31 -12.87 2.01
N ARG A 215 -9.62 -12.33 0.83
CA ARG A 215 -8.89 -12.67 -0.40
C ARG A 215 -7.53 -11.99 -0.50
N TYR A 216 -7.29 -10.95 0.30
CA TYR A 216 -6.06 -10.17 0.25
C TYR A 216 -5.04 -10.69 1.26
N THR A 217 -3.77 -10.63 0.88
CA THR A 217 -2.67 -10.85 1.80
C THR A 217 -2.48 -9.59 2.66
N LEU A 218 -2.63 -9.73 3.97
CA LEU A 218 -2.36 -8.63 4.89
C LEU A 218 -0.85 -8.44 5.00
N VAL A 219 -0.39 -7.23 4.74
CA VAL A 219 1.01 -6.82 4.89
C VAL A 219 1.12 -5.74 5.96
N SER A 220 2.30 -5.61 6.54
CA SER A 220 2.56 -4.65 7.63
C SER A 220 3.89 -3.97 7.38
N ASN A 221 3.91 -2.63 7.44
CA ASN A 221 5.08 -1.81 7.12
C ASN A 221 5.16 -0.62 8.05
N SER A 222 6.38 -0.13 8.29
CA SER A 222 6.62 0.80 9.37
C SER A 222 6.06 2.20 9.15
N ASP A 223 5.89 2.67 7.90
CA ASP A 223 5.69 4.09 7.60
C ASP A 223 6.76 4.94 8.34
N ALA A 224 8.03 4.55 8.18
CA ALA A 224 9.12 5.13 8.95
C ALA A 224 9.39 6.60 8.58
N HIS A 225 9.22 7.47 9.57
CA HIS A 225 9.58 8.89 9.51
C HIS A 225 10.95 9.21 10.13
N SER A 226 11.64 8.19 10.66
CA SER A 226 13.05 8.27 11.05
C SER A 226 13.71 6.89 10.96
N PRO A 227 15.04 6.80 10.76
CA PRO A 227 15.72 5.50 10.59
C PRO A 227 15.53 4.54 11.78
N GLN A 228 15.42 5.08 13.01
CA GLN A 228 15.18 4.29 14.22
C GLN A 228 13.82 3.58 14.25
N LYS A 229 12.86 4.08 13.46
CA LYS A 229 11.49 3.56 13.40
C LYS A 229 11.29 2.50 12.30
N LEU A 230 12.32 2.20 11.51
CA LEU A 230 12.32 1.07 10.57
C LEU A 230 11.94 -0.22 11.30
N ALA A 231 11.13 -1.03 10.61
CA ALA A 231 10.67 -2.34 11.06
C ALA A 231 10.01 -2.38 12.45
N ARG A 232 9.38 -1.29 12.88
CA ARG A 232 8.32 -1.40 13.91
C ARG A 232 7.14 -2.23 13.42
N GLU A 233 6.99 -2.32 12.11
CA GLU A 233 6.13 -3.23 11.35
C GLU A 233 6.91 -3.70 10.12
N ALA A 234 6.78 -4.98 9.76
CA ALA A 234 7.49 -5.56 8.63
C ALA A 234 6.82 -6.87 8.17
N ASN A 235 7.32 -7.44 7.08
CA ASN A 235 6.84 -8.65 6.46
C ASN A 235 7.93 -9.71 6.44
N ILE A 236 7.55 -10.99 6.58
CA ILE A 236 8.48 -12.11 6.51
C ILE A 236 8.17 -12.95 5.27
N PHE A 237 9.16 -13.05 4.39
CA PHE A 237 9.11 -13.88 3.19
C PHE A 237 10.11 -15.03 3.29
N ASP A 238 9.84 -16.09 2.54
CA ASP A 238 10.77 -17.17 2.25
C ASP A 238 10.78 -17.46 0.76
N THR A 239 11.46 -16.61 0.00
CA THR A 239 11.49 -16.63 -1.46
C THR A 239 12.89 -16.35 -1.97
N ASP A 240 13.05 -16.29 -3.29
CA ASP A 240 14.19 -15.63 -3.90
C ASP A 240 14.10 -14.10 -3.69
N PRO A 241 15.23 -13.40 -3.53
CA PRO A 241 15.25 -11.95 -3.37
C PRO A 241 15.11 -11.27 -4.75
N SER A 242 13.90 -11.27 -5.32
CA SER A 242 13.58 -10.53 -6.53
C SER A 242 12.25 -9.79 -6.41
N TYR A 243 12.08 -8.74 -7.20
CA TYR A 243 10.83 -7.99 -7.26
C TYR A 243 9.64 -8.91 -7.57
N SER A 244 9.76 -9.76 -8.60
CA SER A 244 8.69 -10.66 -9.00
C SER A 244 8.35 -11.69 -7.92
N ALA A 245 9.35 -12.32 -7.30
CA ALA A 245 9.13 -13.34 -6.28
C ALA A 245 8.41 -12.79 -5.04
N ILE A 246 8.71 -11.54 -4.64
CA ILE A 246 8.02 -10.87 -3.53
C ILE A 246 6.55 -10.64 -3.87
N PHE A 247 6.23 -10.09 -5.05
CA PHE A 247 4.85 -9.82 -5.42
C PHE A 247 4.05 -11.09 -5.75
N GLU A 248 4.68 -12.13 -6.32
CA GLU A 248 4.07 -13.45 -6.49
C GLU A 248 3.73 -14.11 -5.14
N ALA A 249 4.59 -13.93 -4.13
CA ALA A 249 4.31 -14.41 -2.77
C ALA A 249 3.12 -13.69 -2.14
N LEU A 250 3.02 -12.37 -2.33
CA LEU A 250 1.87 -11.59 -1.86
C LEU A 250 0.59 -11.93 -2.63
N GLN A 251 0.66 -12.12 -3.95
CA GLN A 251 -0.49 -12.43 -4.78
C GLN A 251 -1.06 -13.82 -4.49
N SER A 252 -0.19 -14.82 -4.31
CA SER A 252 -0.59 -16.17 -3.94
C SER A 252 -1.04 -16.27 -2.48
N GLY A 253 -0.41 -15.51 -1.59
CA GLY A 253 -0.57 -15.68 -0.14
C GLY A 253 -0.19 -17.09 0.30
N ALA A 254 0.78 -17.72 -0.37
CA ALA A 254 1.19 -19.09 -0.07
C ALA A 254 2.07 -19.12 1.20
N PRO A 255 1.75 -19.91 2.24
CA PRO A 255 2.57 -20.02 3.46
C PRO A 255 4.01 -20.52 3.22
N ALA A 256 4.26 -21.15 2.08
CA ALA A 256 5.61 -21.51 1.65
C ALA A 256 6.48 -20.27 1.43
N ASN A 257 5.90 -19.18 0.91
CA ASN A 257 6.61 -18.00 0.41
C ASN A 257 6.36 -16.74 1.26
N PHE A 258 5.17 -16.59 1.84
CA PHE A 258 4.81 -15.50 2.75
C PHE A 258 4.52 -16.06 4.15
N LYS A 259 5.44 -15.80 5.09
CA LYS A 259 5.43 -16.40 6.44
C LYS A 259 4.60 -15.61 7.44
N GLY A 260 4.24 -14.37 7.12
CA GLY A 260 3.45 -13.51 8.00
C GLY A 260 4.05 -12.14 8.22
N THR A 261 3.56 -11.45 9.24
CA THR A 261 3.91 -10.06 9.55
C THR A 261 4.52 -9.90 10.94
N LEU A 262 5.33 -8.86 11.09
CA LEU A 262 5.74 -8.28 12.36
C LEU A 262 4.87 -7.05 12.57
N GLU A 263 4.20 -6.98 13.72
CA GLU A 263 3.17 -5.98 13.99
C GLU A 263 3.56 -5.09 15.17
N PHE A 264 3.13 -3.84 15.11
CA PHE A 264 3.04 -2.99 16.28
C PHE A 264 1.81 -3.38 17.11
N PHE A 265 1.76 -3.02 18.39
CA PHE A 265 0.54 -3.18 19.19
C PHE A 265 -0.44 -2.03 18.87
N PRO A 266 -1.55 -2.28 18.15
CA PRO A 266 -2.46 -1.22 17.74
C PRO A 266 -3.10 -0.50 18.94
N GLU A 267 -3.13 -1.12 20.12
CA GLU A 267 -3.61 -0.54 21.37
C GLU A 267 -2.81 0.68 21.83
N GLU A 268 -1.53 0.81 21.44
CA GLU A 268 -0.77 2.04 21.70
C GLU A 268 -1.29 3.23 20.89
N GLY A 269 -2.04 2.99 19.81
CA GLY A 269 -2.60 4.02 18.96
C GLY A 269 -3.48 5.02 19.71
N LYS A 270 -3.31 6.32 19.40
CA LYS A 270 -4.05 7.44 20.04
C LYS A 270 -5.58 7.37 19.94
N TYR A 271 -6.05 6.61 18.95
CA TYR A 271 -7.47 6.50 18.60
C TYR A 271 -7.83 5.02 18.46
N HIS A 272 -7.27 4.14 19.30
CA HIS A 272 -7.59 2.72 19.23
C HIS A 272 -9.04 2.46 19.68
N LEU A 273 -9.35 2.80 20.94
CA LEU A 273 -10.69 2.73 21.51
C LEU A 273 -11.45 4.04 21.37
N ASP A 274 -12.76 3.94 21.58
CA ASP A 274 -13.62 5.11 21.72
C ASP A 274 -13.35 5.79 23.06
N GLY A 275 -13.53 7.10 23.11
CA GLY A 275 -13.59 7.74 24.41
C GLY A 275 -13.71 9.25 24.40
N HIS A 276 -13.63 9.79 25.61
CA HIS A 276 -13.73 11.21 25.89
C HIS A 276 -12.69 11.56 26.95
N ARG A 277 -11.53 12.01 26.48
CA ARG A 277 -10.31 12.29 27.25
C ARG A 277 -10.56 13.15 28.48
N LYS A 278 -11.33 14.24 28.31
CA LYS A 278 -11.64 15.18 29.40
C LYS A 278 -12.38 14.52 30.56
N CYS A 279 -13.12 13.45 30.30
CA CYS A 279 -13.85 12.69 31.32
C CYS A 279 -13.12 11.39 31.72
N LYS A 280 -11.93 11.12 31.16
CA LYS A 280 -11.17 9.87 31.33
C LYS A 280 -12.01 8.62 31.04
N LEU A 281 -12.95 8.75 30.11
CA LEU A 281 -13.87 7.70 29.72
C LEU A 281 -13.32 7.02 28.47
N ARG A 282 -13.18 5.70 28.56
CA ARG A 282 -12.65 4.83 27.52
C ARG A 282 -13.58 3.63 27.37
N TRP A 283 -14.05 3.39 26.16
CA TRP A 283 -15.06 2.39 25.86
C TRP A 283 -14.68 1.53 24.66
N THR A 284 -15.11 0.28 24.73
CA THR A 284 -15.23 -0.61 23.59
C THR A 284 -16.33 -0.09 22.64
N PRO A 285 -16.31 -0.50 21.36
CA PRO A 285 -17.38 -0.12 20.43
C PRO A 285 -18.78 -0.49 20.92
N ALA A 286 -18.92 -1.66 21.55
CA ALA A 286 -20.19 -2.14 22.10
C ALA A 286 -20.72 -1.24 23.23
N GLU A 287 -19.85 -0.78 24.13
CA GLU A 287 -20.22 0.17 25.19
C GLU A 287 -20.65 1.51 24.60
N THR A 288 -19.92 2.03 23.61
CA THR A 288 -20.31 3.28 22.92
C THR A 288 -21.69 3.19 22.27
N LEU A 289 -21.98 2.07 21.60
CA LEU A 289 -23.28 1.82 20.98
C LEU A 289 -24.40 1.74 22.03
N ALA A 290 -24.17 1.06 23.16
CA ALA A 290 -25.12 0.99 24.27
C ALA A 290 -25.44 2.36 24.89
N HIS A 291 -24.53 3.33 24.75
CA HIS A 291 -24.67 4.71 25.23
C HIS A 291 -25.01 5.73 24.12
N ASN A 292 -25.47 5.27 22.95
CA ASN A 292 -25.84 6.12 21.80
C ASN A 292 -24.73 7.08 21.35
N GLY A 293 -23.46 6.72 21.53
CA GLY A 293 -22.33 7.56 21.17
C GLY A 293 -22.10 8.77 22.08
N LEU A 294 -22.78 8.85 23.23
CA LEU A 294 -22.68 9.98 24.17
C LEU A 294 -21.93 9.56 25.44
N CYS A 295 -20.99 10.40 25.87
CA CYS A 295 -20.23 10.22 27.09
C CYS A 295 -21.14 10.19 28.31
N ALA A 296 -21.11 9.10 29.10
CA ALA A 296 -21.94 8.94 30.31
C ALA A 296 -21.65 9.97 31.40
N VAL A 297 -20.49 10.66 31.35
CA VAL A 297 -20.09 11.65 32.36
C VAL A 297 -20.60 13.05 32.03
N CYS A 298 -20.61 13.46 30.76
CA CYS A 298 -20.89 14.85 30.38
C CYS A 298 -21.92 15.02 29.25
N GLY A 299 -22.44 13.92 28.69
CA GLY A 299 -23.44 13.92 27.62
C GLY A 299 -22.93 14.36 26.24
N LYS A 300 -21.63 14.68 26.09
CA LYS A 300 -21.05 15.07 24.79
C LYS A 300 -20.73 13.84 23.94
N PRO A 301 -20.70 13.97 22.60
CA PRO A 301 -20.28 12.88 21.72
C PRO A 301 -18.87 12.36 22.08
N VAL A 302 -18.69 11.05 22.05
CA VAL A 302 -17.37 10.42 22.20
C VAL A 302 -16.59 10.49 20.87
N THR A 303 -15.27 10.54 20.96
CA THR A 303 -14.40 10.35 19.79
C THR A 303 -14.37 8.87 19.45
N VAL A 304 -14.85 8.51 18.27
CA VAL A 304 -14.82 7.12 17.77
C VAL A 304 -13.40 6.73 17.34
N GLY A 305 -12.96 5.58 17.83
CA GLY A 305 -11.67 4.98 17.55
C GLY A 305 -11.68 4.08 16.30
N VAL A 306 -10.52 3.54 15.98
CA VAL A 306 -10.28 2.62 14.86
C VAL A 306 -10.99 1.30 15.11
N MET A 307 -10.98 0.80 16.35
CA MET A 307 -11.67 -0.44 16.68
C MET A 307 -13.18 -0.36 16.45
N HIS A 308 -13.79 0.81 16.63
CA HIS A 308 -15.20 1.04 16.30
C HIS A 308 -15.46 0.99 14.80
N ARG A 309 -14.53 1.52 14.00
CA ARG A 309 -14.63 1.44 12.54
C ARG A 309 -14.51 -0.01 12.05
N VAL A 310 -13.61 -0.79 12.64
CA VAL A 310 -13.53 -2.24 12.39
C VAL A 310 -14.83 -2.92 12.79
N GLU A 311 -15.36 -2.65 13.99
CA GLU A 311 -16.65 -3.19 14.45
C GLU A 311 -17.80 -2.89 13.48
N THR A 312 -17.83 -1.67 12.94
CA THR A 312 -18.88 -1.24 11.99
C THR A 312 -18.87 -2.05 10.70
N LEU A 313 -17.69 -2.49 10.25
CA LEU A 313 -17.52 -3.26 9.01
C LEU A 313 -17.42 -4.78 9.26
N ALA A 314 -17.27 -5.20 10.51
CA ALA A 314 -17.07 -6.59 10.87
C ALA A 314 -18.36 -7.41 10.67
N ASP A 315 -18.22 -8.55 10.01
CA ASP A 315 -19.26 -9.57 9.87
C ASP A 315 -18.95 -10.85 10.66
N ARG A 316 -17.81 -10.86 11.36
CA ARG A 316 -17.46 -11.91 12.33
C ARG A 316 -17.29 -11.34 13.73
N PRO A 317 -17.63 -12.14 14.77
CA PRO A 317 -17.38 -11.75 16.15
C PRO A 317 -15.88 -11.60 16.42
N ALA A 318 -15.53 -10.96 17.54
CA ALA A 318 -14.15 -10.90 18.01
C ALA A 318 -13.53 -12.30 18.10
N GLY A 319 -12.33 -12.47 17.54
CA GLY A 319 -11.65 -13.76 17.43
C GLY A 319 -12.07 -14.63 16.24
N GLY A 320 -13.06 -14.20 15.45
CA GLY A 320 -13.40 -14.83 14.17
C GLY A 320 -12.23 -14.78 13.19
N LYS A 321 -12.06 -15.84 12.40
CA LYS A 321 -10.93 -16.00 11.47
C LYS A 321 -11.42 -16.42 10.07
N PRO A 322 -10.78 -15.96 8.99
CA PRO A 322 -10.98 -16.51 7.65
C PRO A 322 -10.38 -17.91 7.51
N ALA A 323 -10.69 -18.58 6.40
CA ALA A 323 -10.12 -19.88 6.07
C ALA A 323 -8.59 -19.83 5.89
N ARG A 324 -8.08 -18.75 5.29
CA ARG A 324 -6.64 -18.50 5.12
C ARG A 324 -6.19 -17.41 6.09
N VAL A 325 -5.32 -17.77 7.02
CA VAL A 325 -4.66 -16.84 7.94
C VAL A 325 -3.15 -16.96 7.81
N HIS A 326 -2.47 -15.83 7.92
CA HIS A 326 -1.02 -15.80 8.06
C HIS A 326 -0.65 -15.57 9.53
N PRO A 327 0.45 -16.20 10.01
CA PRO A 327 1.01 -15.87 11.32
C PRO A 327 1.37 -14.39 11.43
N PHE A 328 1.42 -13.89 12.67
CA PHE A 328 1.97 -12.58 12.95
C PHE A 328 2.58 -12.53 14.35
N GLN A 329 3.48 -11.58 14.59
CA GLN A 329 4.16 -11.40 15.87
C GLN A 329 4.13 -9.92 16.26
N SER A 330 3.52 -9.61 17.40
CA SER A 330 3.46 -8.24 17.93
C SER A 330 4.72 -7.92 18.72
N LEU A 331 5.40 -6.82 18.39
CA LEU A 331 6.70 -6.46 18.95
C LEU A 331 6.64 -5.17 19.76
N ILE A 332 7.36 -5.17 20.88
CA ILE A 332 7.76 -3.97 21.61
C ILE A 332 9.21 -3.69 21.17
N PRO A 333 9.53 -2.50 20.63
CA PRO A 333 10.88 -2.17 20.22
C PRO A 333 11.89 -2.37 21.36
N LEU A 334 13.09 -2.86 21.06
CA LEU A 334 14.09 -3.17 22.08
C LEU A 334 14.44 -1.96 22.98
N PRO A 335 14.53 -0.71 22.46
CA PRO A 335 14.72 0.46 23.33
C PRO A 335 13.58 0.68 24.34
N GLU A 336 12.33 0.33 24.01
CA GLU A 336 11.19 0.44 24.93
C GLU A 336 11.25 -0.64 26.01
N LEU A 337 11.59 -1.89 25.65
CA LEU A 337 11.85 -2.94 26.65
C LEU A 337 12.99 -2.56 27.60
N LEU A 338 14.09 -2.03 27.07
CA LEU A 338 15.21 -1.55 27.89
C LEU A 338 14.82 -0.34 28.76
N SER A 339 13.97 0.54 28.24
CA SER A 339 13.39 1.66 28.99
C SER A 339 12.62 1.15 30.19
N GLU A 340 11.77 0.15 29.99
CA GLU A 340 10.98 -0.48 31.04
C GLU A 340 11.85 -1.27 32.03
N VAL A 341 12.89 -1.97 31.57
CA VAL A 341 13.83 -2.71 32.43
C VAL A 341 14.65 -1.77 33.32
N HIS A 342 15.05 -0.60 32.80
CA HIS A 342 15.92 0.34 33.52
C HIS A 342 15.19 1.48 34.22
N GLY A 343 13.93 1.77 33.86
CA GLY A 343 13.10 2.78 34.53
C GLY A 343 13.50 4.20 34.16
N VAL A 344 13.96 4.35 32.93
CA VAL A 344 14.43 5.60 32.34
C VAL A 344 13.90 5.65 30.91
N GLY A 345 13.73 6.83 30.33
CA GLY A 345 13.16 6.93 28.98
C GLY A 345 13.98 6.20 27.89
N PRO A 346 13.34 5.79 26.78
CA PRO A 346 13.98 5.00 25.70
C PRO A 346 15.10 5.76 24.99
N ASN A 347 15.07 7.09 25.02
CA ASN A 347 16.11 7.96 24.46
C ASN A 347 17.25 8.28 25.45
N SER A 348 17.24 7.71 26.65
CA SER A 348 18.29 7.97 27.64
C SER A 348 19.65 7.40 27.19
N LYS A 349 20.74 8.06 27.56
CA LYS A 349 22.11 7.57 27.29
C LYS A 349 22.33 6.13 27.80
N ARG A 350 21.68 5.77 28.91
CA ARG A 350 21.73 4.43 29.50
C ARG A 350 21.09 3.39 28.57
N VAL A 351 19.88 3.64 28.08
CA VAL A 351 19.20 2.73 27.13
C VAL A 351 19.99 2.62 25.83
N GLN A 352 20.44 3.73 25.27
CA GLN A 352 21.20 3.72 24.02
C GLN A 352 22.52 2.95 24.14
N LYS A 353 23.21 3.04 25.29
CA LYS A 353 24.39 2.23 25.57
C LYS A 353 24.06 0.74 25.62
N HIS A 354 23.04 0.34 26.38
CA HIS A 354 22.65 -1.07 26.47
C HIS A 354 22.15 -1.64 25.15
N TYR A 355 21.40 -0.85 24.37
CA TYR A 355 20.97 -1.21 23.03
C TYR A 355 22.19 -1.52 22.14
N GLN A 356 23.17 -0.62 22.10
CA GLN A 356 24.39 -0.80 21.32
C GLN A 356 25.22 -2.01 21.78
N ASP A 357 25.32 -2.23 23.10
CA ASP A 357 26.04 -3.37 23.68
C ASP A 357 25.39 -4.70 23.28
N LEU A 358 24.05 -4.76 23.28
CA LEU A 358 23.30 -5.95 22.84
C LEU A 358 23.48 -6.20 21.35
N LEU A 359 23.40 -5.17 20.51
CA LEU A 359 23.62 -5.31 19.06
C LEU A 359 25.02 -5.84 18.73
N THR A 360 26.01 -5.43 19.52
CA THR A 360 27.40 -5.87 19.36
C THR A 360 27.61 -7.32 19.77
N ARG A 361 26.89 -7.80 20.79
CA ARG A 361 27.07 -9.15 21.36
C ARG A 361 26.19 -10.21 20.72
N LEU A 362 24.95 -9.86 20.39
CA LEU A 362 23.92 -10.82 19.97
C LEU A 362 23.52 -10.68 18.50
N GLY A 363 23.74 -9.51 17.89
CA GLY A 363 23.32 -9.22 16.52
C GLY A 363 22.14 -8.27 16.45
N SER A 364 21.43 -8.26 15.32
CA SER A 364 20.40 -7.24 15.02
C SER A 364 19.21 -7.25 15.99
N GLU A 365 18.49 -6.12 16.07
CA GLU A 365 17.34 -5.96 16.98
C GLU A 365 16.27 -7.04 16.76
N LEU A 366 15.85 -7.28 15.51
CA LEU A 366 14.84 -8.29 15.21
C LEU A 366 15.34 -9.70 15.52
N PHE A 367 16.62 -10.00 15.31
CA PHE A 367 17.17 -11.28 15.76
C PHE A 367 17.04 -11.43 17.28
N ILE A 368 17.40 -10.40 18.05
CA ILE A 368 17.27 -10.41 19.52
C ILE A 368 15.81 -10.59 19.94
N LEU A 369 14.88 -9.84 19.33
CA LEU A 369 13.47 -9.87 19.68
C LEU A 369 12.78 -11.18 19.30
N LEU A 370 13.17 -11.80 18.19
CA LEU A 370 12.45 -12.94 17.60
C LEU A 370 13.12 -14.29 17.83
N ASP A 371 14.42 -14.37 17.54
CA ASP A 371 15.10 -15.64 17.26
C ASP A 371 16.16 -15.99 18.32
N ALA A 372 16.80 -14.99 18.95
CA ALA A 372 17.88 -15.22 19.90
C ALA A 372 17.43 -16.07 21.10
N PRO A 373 18.23 -17.06 21.54
CA PRO A 373 17.93 -17.84 22.75
C PRO A 373 17.82 -16.95 23.98
N LEU A 374 16.83 -17.21 24.84
CA LEU A 374 16.58 -16.43 26.06
C LEU A 374 17.78 -16.47 27.02
N GLU A 375 18.53 -17.57 27.04
CA GLU A 375 19.76 -17.71 27.85
C GLU A 375 20.85 -16.73 27.42
N ASP A 376 21.00 -16.48 26.13
CA ASP A 376 22.01 -15.56 25.61
C ASP A 376 21.60 -14.11 25.83
N ILE A 377 20.29 -13.83 25.71
CA ILE A 377 19.72 -12.54 26.12
C ILE A 377 19.96 -12.31 27.61
N GLN A 378 19.73 -13.31 28.46
CA GLN A 378 19.96 -13.21 29.90
C GLN A 378 21.43 -12.93 30.23
N LYS A 379 22.37 -13.62 29.57
CA LYS A 379 23.81 -13.38 29.76
C LYS A 379 24.22 -11.98 29.32
N ALA A 380 23.67 -11.46 28.22
CA ALA A 380 24.08 -10.18 27.66
C ALA A 380 23.36 -8.96 28.27
N GLY A 381 22.06 -9.07 28.54
CA GLY A 381 21.19 -7.97 28.97
C GLY A 381 20.50 -8.16 30.32
N GLY A 382 20.73 -9.29 30.99
CA GLY A 382 20.19 -9.60 32.32
C GLY A 382 18.85 -10.33 32.29
N ALA A 383 18.51 -10.96 33.43
CA ALA A 383 17.32 -11.79 33.58
C ALA A 383 16.01 -11.03 33.30
N LEU A 384 15.93 -9.76 33.70
CA LEU A 384 14.72 -8.96 33.51
C LEU A 384 14.44 -8.64 32.04
N LEU A 385 15.48 -8.41 31.23
CA LEU A 385 15.30 -8.23 29.78
C LEU A 385 14.88 -9.54 29.11
N ALA A 386 15.50 -10.67 29.48
CA ALA A 386 15.15 -11.98 28.95
C ALA A 386 13.68 -12.34 29.25
N GLU A 387 13.22 -12.09 30.48
CA GLU A 387 11.82 -12.30 30.84
C GLU A 387 10.88 -11.35 30.09
N GLY A 388 11.27 -10.09 29.91
CA GLY A 388 10.48 -9.13 29.11
C GLY A 388 10.30 -9.59 27.67
N ILE A 389 11.37 -10.06 27.01
CA ILE A 389 11.31 -10.61 25.66
C ILE A 389 10.50 -11.92 25.62
N ARG A 390 10.65 -12.81 26.61
CA ARG A 390 9.85 -14.04 26.70
C ARG A 390 8.35 -13.73 26.79
N ARG A 391 7.97 -12.78 27.63
CA ARG A 391 6.58 -12.32 27.78
C ARG A 391 6.03 -11.73 26.49
N MET A 392 6.80 -10.84 25.85
CA MET A 392 6.44 -10.26 24.55
C MET A 392 6.24 -11.35 23.48
N ARG A 393 7.18 -12.30 23.34
CA ARG A 393 7.08 -13.44 22.39
C ARG A 393 5.83 -14.30 22.66
N ALA A 394 5.43 -14.44 23.92
CA ALA A 394 4.22 -15.15 24.33
C ALA A 394 2.95 -14.27 24.32
N ARG A 395 3.06 -13.00 23.90
CA ARG A 395 2.02 -11.96 23.98
C ARG A 395 1.40 -11.80 25.38
N GLN A 396 2.19 -12.07 26.42
CA GLN A 396 1.85 -11.88 27.83
C GLN A 396 2.18 -10.44 28.24
N VAL A 397 1.45 -9.48 27.67
CA VAL A 397 1.67 -8.05 27.88
C VAL A 397 0.48 -7.41 28.61
N ILE A 398 0.74 -6.32 29.32
CA ILE A 398 -0.25 -5.48 29.97
C ILE A 398 -0.62 -4.37 28.99
N LEU A 399 -1.91 -4.31 28.62
CA LEU A 399 -2.44 -3.37 27.64
C LEU A 399 -3.33 -2.33 28.32
N ALA A 400 -3.03 -1.06 28.11
CA ALA A 400 -3.92 0.05 28.40
C ALA A 400 -4.16 0.82 27.10
N PRO A 401 -5.23 0.51 26.34
CA PRO A 401 -5.43 1.09 25.02
C PRO A 401 -5.61 2.61 25.04
N GLY A 402 -5.11 3.26 24.00
CA GLY A 402 -5.26 4.68 23.74
C GLY A 402 -6.66 5.05 23.25
N TYR A 403 -7.03 6.32 23.44
CA TYR A 403 -8.34 6.87 23.09
C TYR A 403 -8.28 8.40 23.04
N ASP A 404 -9.13 9.01 22.20
CA ASP A 404 -9.33 10.46 22.11
C ASP A 404 -8.03 11.31 22.11
N GLY A 405 -7.04 10.87 21.34
CA GLY A 405 -5.77 11.57 21.15
C GLY A 405 -4.67 11.22 22.16
N GLU A 406 -4.97 10.41 23.18
CA GLU A 406 -3.99 9.88 24.13
C GLU A 406 -3.46 8.52 23.66
N PHE A 407 -2.14 8.39 23.57
CA PHE A 407 -1.49 7.11 23.29
C PHE A 407 -1.82 6.09 24.38
N GLY A 408 -1.99 4.84 23.97
CA GLY A 408 -2.04 3.72 24.88
C GLY A 408 -0.67 3.38 25.44
N VAL A 409 -0.66 2.38 26.31
CA VAL A 409 0.54 1.89 26.98
C VAL A 409 0.56 0.36 26.89
N VAL A 410 1.68 -0.17 26.44
CA VAL A 410 2.00 -1.61 26.45
C VAL A 410 3.19 -1.79 27.37
N LYS A 411 3.08 -2.74 28.30
CA LYS A 411 4.15 -3.09 29.26
C LYS A 411 4.31 -4.58 29.37
N VAL A 412 5.49 -5.03 29.77
CA VAL A 412 5.76 -6.46 30.09
C VAL A 412 5.79 -6.74 31.60
N PHE A 413 5.92 -5.71 32.43
CA PHE A 413 5.97 -5.79 33.88
C PHE A 413 4.96 -4.86 34.56
N ASP A 414 4.45 -5.31 35.70
CA ASP A 414 3.77 -4.44 36.66
C ASP A 414 4.79 -3.61 37.46
N GLU A 415 4.38 -2.42 37.95
CA GLU A 415 5.24 -1.52 38.73
C GLU A 415 5.79 -2.18 40.01
N GLY A 416 5.02 -3.08 40.64
CA GLY A 416 5.45 -3.81 41.83
C GLY A 416 6.38 -4.99 41.53
N GLU A 417 6.12 -5.70 40.44
CA GLU A 417 6.83 -6.93 40.05
C GLU A 417 8.29 -6.66 39.68
N ARG A 418 8.55 -5.54 39.03
CA ARG A 418 9.90 -5.15 38.61
C ARG A 418 10.88 -5.02 39.78
N ARG A 419 10.41 -4.46 40.91
CA ARG A 419 11.23 -4.27 42.13
C ARG A 419 11.53 -5.62 42.80
N ALA A 420 10.54 -6.52 42.84
CA ALA A 420 10.71 -7.86 43.39
C ALA A 420 11.72 -8.69 42.56
N LEU A 421 11.58 -8.68 41.24
CA LEU A 421 12.49 -9.38 40.32
C LEU A 421 13.89 -8.77 40.30
N SER A 422 14.04 -7.46 40.50
CA SER A 422 15.36 -6.81 40.59
C SER A 422 16.05 -7.07 41.94
N GLY A 423 15.28 -7.24 43.03
CA GLY A 423 15.80 -7.47 44.38
C GLY A 423 16.20 -8.92 44.65
N GLN A 424 15.63 -9.90 43.93
CA GLN A 424 15.92 -11.33 44.11
C GLN A 424 17.18 -11.83 43.36
N VAL A 425 17.75 -11.06 42.43
CA VAL A 425 18.98 -11.44 41.68
C VAL A 425 20.26 -11.30 42.53
N GLY A 426 20.15 -10.81 43.76
CA GLY A 426 21.28 -10.56 44.66
C GLY A 426 21.77 -11.76 45.50
N PHE A 427 21.08 -12.90 45.50
CA PHE A 427 21.47 -14.08 46.29
C PHE A 427 21.51 -15.36 45.45
N GLN A 428 22.59 -16.13 45.64
CA GLN A 428 23.05 -17.24 44.80
C GLN A 428 22.04 -18.38 44.58
N GLY A 429 22.04 -18.90 43.34
CA GLY A 429 22.08 -20.33 42.99
C GLY A 429 21.13 -21.29 43.70
N SER A 430 19.99 -21.59 43.07
CA SER A 430 19.37 -22.92 42.87
C SER A 430 17.92 -22.70 42.38
N GLY A 431 17.39 -23.66 41.63
CA GLY A 431 16.20 -23.52 40.78
C GLY A 431 15.00 -22.83 41.44
N PHE A 432 14.40 -21.88 40.72
CA PHE A 432 13.18 -21.20 41.12
C PHE A 432 11.99 -21.74 40.31
N GLU A 433 11.04 -22.38 41.01
CA GLU A 433 9.68 -22.57 40.51
C GLU A 433 8.93 -21.23 40.54
N PHE A 434 8.51 -20.76 39.37
CA PHE A 434 7.67 -19.57 39.25
C PHE A 434 6.23 -19.87 39.71
N ARG A 435 5.78 -19.25 40.81
CA ARG A 435 4.35 -19.13 41.11
C ARG A 435 3.77 -17.98 40.29
N VAL A 436 2.97 -18.33 39.29
CA VAL A 436 2.15 -17.40 38.51
C VAL A 436 1.07 -16.81 39.43
N SER A 437 1.15 -15.51 39.71
CA SER A 437 0.05 -14.75 40.29
C SER A 437 -0.97 -14.45 39.18
N SER A 438 -2.11 -15.15 39.20
CA SER A 438 -3.22 -14.99 38.25
C SER A 438 -4.06 -13.73 38.51
N SER A 439 -3.43 -12.58 38.70
CA SER A 439 -4.10 -11.28 38.85
C SER A 439 -3.92 -10.42 37.61
N GLY A 440 -4.16 -11.02 36.44
CA GLY A 440 -4.55 -10.27 35.24
C GLY A 440 -6.03 -9.90 35.34
N PHE A 441 -6.39 -8.74 34.81
CA PHE A 441 -7.76 -8.22 34.74
C PHE A 441 -8.69 -9.30 34.16
N ARG A 442 -9.50 -9.96 35.02
CA ARG A 442 -10.58 -10.84 34.59
C ARG A 442 -11.73 -9.95 34.12
N VAL A 443 -12.07 -10.03 32.84
CA VAL A 443 -13.44 -9.70 32.43
C VAL A 443 -14.34 -10.75 33.10
N SER A 444 -15.09 -10.31 34.10
CA SER A 444 -16.05 -11.14 34.83
C SER A 444 -17.09 -11.67 33.85
N SER A 445 -17.00 -12.95 33.53
CA SER A 445 -18.04 -13.71 32.86
C SER A 445 -18.91 -14.37 33.93
N SER A 446 -19.67 -13.55 34.67
CA SER A 446 -20.75 -14.05 35.53
C SER A 446 -21.65 -12.89 35.94
N GLU A 447 -22.95 -13.12 35.80
CA GLU A 447 -24.08 -12.24 36.14
C GLU A 447 -24.53 -11.28 35.02
N ILE A 448 -24.85 -11.84 33.86
CA ILE A 448 -26.02 -11.37 33.09
C ILE A 448 -27.11 -12.42 33.31
N GLN A 449 -28.03 -12.13 34.24
CA GLN A 449 -29.31 -12.82 34.28
C GLN A 449 -30.05 -12.49 32.99
N GLN A 450 -30.30 -13.52 32.17
CA GLN A 450 -31.16 -13.44 31.00
C GLN A 450 -32.58 -13.09 31.47
N PRO A 451 -33.21 -12.00 30.99
CA PRO A 451 -34.65 -11.89 31.08
C PRO A 451 -35.27 -12.80 30.00
N GLU A 452 -36.19 -13.66 30.43
CA GLU A 452 -36.97 -14.52 29.57
C GLU A 452 -37.74 -13.70 28.52
N ASN A 453 -37.70 -14.24 27.31
CA ASN A 453 -38.29 -13.69 26.10
C ASN A 453 -39.79 -14.00 26.08
N GLN A 454 -40.65 -12.98 25.94
CA GLN A 454 -42.06 -13.17 25.57
C GLN A 454 -42.47 -12.29 24.38
N ASN A 455 -42.53 -12.96 23.22
CA ASN A 455 -43.36 -12.74 22.01
C ASN A 455 -43.13 -11.50 21.11
N PRO A 456 -43.60 -11.52 19.83
CA PRO A 456 -44.10 -12.65 19.00
C PRO A 456 -43.41 -12.77 17.62
N LYS A 457 -43.54 -13.95 16.99
CA LYS A 457 -43.10 -14.25 15.61
C LYS A 457 -43.79 -13.37 14.55
N PRO A 458 -43.09 -13.08 13.44
CA PRO A 458 -43.72 -13.11 12.13
C PRO A 458 -43.15 -14.24 11.27
N GLU A 459 -44.06 -15.16 10.98
CA GLU A 459 -44.26 -15.97 9.77
C GLU A 459 -43.09 -16.23 8.80
N THR A 460 -42.79 -17.52 8.75
CA THR A 460 -42.22 -18.34 7.68
C THR A 460 -42.34 -17.82 6.24
N ARG A 461 -41.19 -17.80 5.56
CA ARG A 461 -41.09 -18.38 4.22
C ARG A 461 -39.76 -19.13 4.06
N ASN A 462 -39.83 -20.43 4.35
CA ASN A 462 -38.83 -21.40 3.91
C ASN A 462 -38.83 -21.45 2.38
N GLN A 463 -37.65 -21.33 1.78
CA GLN A 463 -37.08 -22.29 0.81
C GLN A 463 -35.69 -21.79 0.40
N LYS A 464 -34.65 -22.59 0.70
CA LYS A 464 -33.39 -22.57 -0.05
C LYS A 464 -33.68 -22.92 -1.51
N PRO A 465 -32.99 -22.32 -2.48
CA PRO A 465 -32.65 -23.00 -3.72
C PRO A 465 -31.17 -23.40 -3.69
N GLU A 466 -30.94 -24.70 -3.82
CA GLU A 466 -29.73 -25.25 -4.40
C GLU A 466 -29.59 -24.84 -5.87
N THR A 467 -28.34 -24.82 -6.34
CA THR A 467 -27.88 -24.94 -7.74
C THR A 467 -28.06 -23.77 -8.73
N LYS A 468 -26.93 -23.44 -9.39
CA LYS A 468 -26.75 -22.80 -10.71
C LYS A 468 -27.65 -21.61 -11.02
N ASN A 469 -27.11 -20.38 -10.98
CA ASN A 469 -27.73 -19.26 -11.71
C ASN A 469 -26.88 -18.82 -12.92
N PRO A 470 -27.45 -18.83 -14.14
CA PRO A 470 -26.89 -18.23 -15.34
C PRO A 470 -26.84 -16.70 -15.20
N LYS A 471 -25.97 -16.04 -15.97
CA LYS A 471 -26.07 -14.58 -16.22
C LYS A 471 -27.53 -14.27 -16.62
N PRO A 472 -28.21 -13.27 -16.02
CA PRO A 472 -29.53 -12.88 -16.51
C PRO A 472 -29.36 -12.38 -17.95
N GLU A 473 -29.91 -13.12 -18.92
CA GLU A 473 -29.85 -12.79 -20.35
C GLU A 473 -30.65 -11.52 -20.69
N THR A 474 -31.53 -11.07 -19.79
CA THR A 474 -32.39 -9.89 -19.98
C THR A 474 -31.79 -8.62 -19.36
N LEU A 475 -32.04 -7.47 -20.00
CA LEU A 475 -31.63 -6.14 -19.52
C LEU A 475 -32.51 -5.69 -18.34
N SER A 476 -32.01 -4.80 -17.47
CA SER A 476 -32.87 -4.16 -16.46
C SER A 476 -33.76 -3.07 -17.09
N PRO A 477 -34.87 -2.66 -16.45
CA PRO A 477 -35.73 -1.59 -16.97
C PRO A 477 -34.98 -0.28 -17.28
N GLU A 478 -34.00 0.07 -16.45
CA GLU A 478 -33.16 1.27 -16.66
C GLU A 478 -32.20 1.09 -17.84
N GLN A 479 -31.66 -0.11 -18.02
CA GLN A 479 -30.82 -0.44 -19.18
C GLN A 479 -31.65 -0.46 -20.47
N GLU A 480 -32.88 -0.99 -20.44
CA GLU A 480 -33.81 -0.92 -21.57
C GLU A 480 -34.16 0.53 -21.90
N ALA A 481 -34.45 1.35 -20.90
CA ALA A 481 -34.68 2.79 -21.09
C ALA A 481 -33.45 3.46 -21.72
N ALA A 482 -32.24 3.14 -21.27
CA ALA A 482 -31.01 3.66 -21.86
C ALA A 482 -30.79 3.17 -23.31
N VAL A 483 -31.15 1.93 -23.64
CA VAL A 483 -31.07 1.38 -25.01
C VAL A 483 -32.04 2.09 -25.95
N HIS A 484 -33.24 2.40 -25.48
CA HIS A 484 -34.31 2.99 -26.30
C HIS A 484 -34.43 4.51 -26.21
N ALA A 485 -33.62 5.18 -25.38
CA ALA A 485 -33.71 6.62 -25.19
C ALA A 485 -33.57 7.39 -26.52
N ALA A 486 -34.52 8.29 -26.76
CA ALA A 486 -34.58 9.17 -27.93
C ALA A 486 -33.69 10.42 -27.76
N GLY A 487 -33.27 11.01 -28.89
CA GLY A 487 -32.41 12.20 -28.92
C GLY A 487 -30.99 11.91 -29.42
N GLU A 488 -30.26 12.97 -29.79
CA GLU A 488 -28.92 12.91 -30.37
C GLU A 488 -27.82 12.63 -29.34
N SER A 489 -28.06 12.93 -28.06
CA SER A 489 -27.08 12.78 -26.98
C SER A 489 -27.70 12.17 -25.74
N LEU A 490 -26.99 11.21 -25.13
CA LEU A 490 -27.39 10.53 -23.90
C LEU A 490 -26.20 10.46 -22.95
N ILE A 491 -26.41 10.93 -21.71
CA ILE A 491 -25.44 10.75 -20.62
C ILE A 491 -26.01 9.68 -19.68
N ILE A 492 -25.26 8.59 -19.50
CA ILE A 492 -25.62 7.52 -18.56
C ILE A 492 -24.79 7.69 -17.29
N VAL A 493 -25.45 8.02 -16.19
CA VAL A 493 -24.83 8.04 -14.84
C VAL A 493 -25.20 6.74 -14.14
N ALA A 494 -24.23 5.84 -13.97
CA ALA A 494 -24.49 4.54 -13.35
C ALA A 494 -23.33 4.11 -12.44
N GLY A 495 -23.68 3.51 -11.31
CA GLY A 495 -22.72 2.97 -10.34
C GLY A 495 -21.89 1.80 -10.90
N PRO A 496 -20.80 1.41 -10.21
CA PRO A 496 -20.03 0.21 -10.57
C PRO A 496 -20.93 -1.04 -10.59
N GLY A 497 -20.64 -2.00 -11.48
CA GLY A 497 -21.41 -3.24 -11.59
C GLY A 497 -22.82 -3.13 -12.22
N ALA A 498 -23.35 -1.92 -12.41
CA ALA A 498 -24.68 -1.68 -13.00
C ALA A 498 -24.81 -2.03 -14.49
N GLY A 499 -23.78 -2.64 -15.09
CA GLY A 499 -23.80 -3.06 -16.49
C GLY A 499 -23.68 -1.92 -17.51
N LYS A 500 -22.91 -0.85 -17.23
CA LYS A 500 -22.65 0.27 -18.16
C LYS A 500 -22.25 -0.19 -19.56
N THR A 501 -21.24 -1.05 -19.64
CA THR A 501 -20.76 -1.64 -20.91
C THR A 501 -21.85 -2.48 -21.58
N ARG A 502 -22.71 -3.14 -20.81
CA ARG A 502 -23.84 -3.90 -21.35
C ARG A 502 -24.88 -2.96 -21.96
N ALA A 503 -25.28 -1.91 -21.25
CA ALA A 503 -26.20 -0.90 -21.77
C ALA A 503 -25.67 -0.23 -23.05
N LEU A 504 -24.37 0.12 -23.08
CA LEU A 504 -23.71 0.69 -24.26
C LEU A 504 -23.70 -0.26 -25.45
N THR A 505 -23.27 -1.51 -25.26
CA THR A 505 -23.21 -2.50 -26.35
C THR A 505 -24.58 -2.86 -26.89
N HIS A 506 -25.60 -2.98 -26.03
CA HIS A 506 -26.98 -3.18 -26.46
C HIS A 506 -27.57 -1.94 -27.16
N ARG A 507 -27.21 -0.71 -26.73
CA ARG A 507 -27.64 0.51 -27.41
C ARG A 507 -27.05 0.60 -28.81
N ILE A 508 -25.75 0.32 -28.96
CA ILE A 508 -25.09 0.24 -30.28
C ILE A 508 -25.81 -0.79 -31.16
N ALA A 509 -26.08 -1.99 -30.61
CA ALA A 509 -26.79 -3.02 -31.37
C ALA A 509 -28.21 -2.58 -31.79
N HIS A 510 -28.95 -1.91 -30.89
CA HIS A 510 -30.28 -1.36 -31.19
C HIS A 510 -30.24 -0.28 -32.27
N LEU A 511 -29.25 0.63 -32.23
CA LEU A 511 -29.09 1.66 -33.26
C LEU A 511 -28.89 1.03 -34.64
N ILE A 512 -28.11 -0.04 -34.72
CA ILE A 512 -27.84 -0.73 -35.99
C ILE A 512 -29.06 -1.53 -36.45
N GLN A 513 -29.62 -2.39 -35.59
CA GLN A 513 -30.67 -3.34 -35.96
C GLN A 513 -32.06 -2.71 -36.11
N ALA A 514 -32.41 -1.74 -35.25
CA ALA A 514 -33.76 -1.18 -35.18
C ALA A 514 -33.84 0.25 -35.73
N LYS A 515 -32.74 1.00 -35.72
CA LYS A 515 -32.69 2.36 -36.28
C LYS A 515 -31.96 2.44 -37.62
N ASN A 516 -31.51 1.31 -38.18
CA ASN A 516 -30.81 1.22 -39.46
C ASN A 516 -29.58 2.15 -39.55
N VAL A 517 -28.87 2.35 -38.43
CA VAL A 517 -27.59 3.08 -38.43
C VAL A 517 -26.53 2.19 -39.08
N ALA A 518 -25.82 2.73 -40.07
CA ALA A 518 -24.72 2.03 -40.73
C ALA A 518 -23.61 1.72 -39.71
N PRO A 519 -23.19 0.46 -39.53
CA PRO A 519 -22.17 0.07 -38.53
C PRO A 519 -20.90 0.92 -38.58
N GLU A 520 -20.39 1.21 -39.78
CA GLU A 520 -19.17 2.01 -40.02
C GLU A 520 -19.26 3.44 -39.48
N SER A 521 -20.48 3.97 -39.29
CA SER A 521 -20.73 5.29 -38.72
C SER A 521 -20.67 5.31 -37.18
N VAL A 522 -20.53 4.15 -36.53
CA VAL A 522 -20.42 4.03 -35.08
C VAL A 522 -18.95 3.98 -34.67
N LEU A 523 -18.55 4.98 -33.87
CA LEU A 523 -17.27 5.01 -33.18
C LEU A 523 -17.48 4.79 -31.68
N ALA A 524 -16.91 3.70 -31.17
CA ALA A 524 -16.90 3.39 -29.74
C ALA A 524 -15.46 3.49 -29.21
N ILE A 525 -15.20 4.52 -28.39
CA ILE A 525 -13.88 4.77 -27.81
C ILE A 525 -13.82 4.23 -26.39
N THR A 526 -12.73 3.52 -26.09
CA THR A 526 -12.36 3.12 -24.73
C THR A 526 -10.95 3.60 -24.42
N PHE A 527 -10.52 3.52 -23.16
CA PHE A 527 -9.15 3.91 -22.80
C PHE A 527 -8.13 2.79 -23.09
N THR A 528 -8.50 1.52 -22.92
CA THR A 528 -7.55 0.38 -23.00
C THR A 528 -7.82 -0.55 -24.17
N ASN A 529 -6.76 -1.18 -24.68
CA ASN A 529 -6.88 -2.19 -25.75
C ASN A 529 -7.73 -3.39 -25.31
N LYS A 530 -7.65 -3.78 -24.04
CA LYS A 530 -8.47 -4.86 -23.45
C LYS A 530 -9.95 -4.50 -23.43
N ALA A 531 -10.31 -3.28 -23.00
CA ALA A 531 -11.70 -2.83 -23.01
C ALA A 531 -12.26 -2.73 -24.43
N ALA A 532 -11.46 -2.27 -25.39
CA ALA A 532 -11.83 -2.27 -26.80
C ALA A 532 -12.09 -3.70 -27.32
N ALA A 533 -11.20 -4.64 -27.01
CA ALA A 533 -11.35 -6.05 -27.40
C ALA A 533 -12.59 -6.69 -26.78
N GLU A 534 -12.82 -6.50 -25.47
CA GLU A 534 -13.98 -7.03 -24.77
C GLU A 534 -15.29 -6.43 -25.31
N MET A 535 -15.32 -5.13 -25.60
CA MET A 535 -16.48 -4.48 -26.20
C MET A 535 -16.75 -5.01 -27.61
N ALA A 536 -15.70 -5.22 -28.42
CA ALA A 536 -15.81 -5.79 -29.76
C ALA A 536 -16.32 -7.24 -29.73
N GLU A 537 -15.88 -8.05 -28.76
CA GLU A 537 -16.37 -9.42 -28.55
C GLU A 537 -17.86 -9.43 -28.20
N ARG A 538 -18.28 -8.56 -27.27
CA ARG A 538 -19.69 -8.42 -26.88
C ARG A 538 -20.57 -7.96 -28.05
N LEU A 539 -20.09 -7.00 -28.85
CA LEU A 539 -20.79 -6.55 -30.05
C LEU A 539 -20.87 -7.65 -31.12
N SER A 540 -19.82 -8.46 -31.26
CA SER A 540 -19.81 -9.62 -32.15
C SER A 540 -20.85 -10.66 -31.75
N ALA A 541 -21.05 -10.87 -30.44
CA ALA A 541 -22.10 -11.76 -29.94
C ALA A 541 -23.52 -11.23 -30.21
N LEU A 542 -23.73 -9.91 -30.19
CA LEU A 542 -25.05 -9.28 -30.40
C LEU A 542 -25.42 -9.09 -31.88
N LEU A 543 -24.43 -8.79 -32.73
CA LEU A 543 -24.63 -8.39 -34.13
C LEU A 543 -24.12 -9.41 -35.15
N GLY A 544 -23.40 -10.42 -34.69
CA GLY A 544 -22.66 -11.34 -35.54
C GLY A 544 -21.33 -10.74 -36.02
N GLN A 545 -20.34 -11.61 -36.25
CA GLN A 545 -18.96 -11.21 -36.58
C GLN A 545 -18.88 -10.29 -37.81
N LYS A 546 -19.69 -10.53 -38.85
CA LYS A 546 -19.66 -9.75 -40.09
C LYS A 546 -20.06 -8.28 -39.88
N ILE A 547 -21.05 -8.02 -39.05
CA ILE A 547 -21.50 -6.65 -38.74
C ILE A 547 -20.55 -6.01 -37.74
N ALA A 548 -20.14 -6.74 -36.70
CA ALA A 548 -19.26 -6.20 -35.68
C ALA A 548 -17.87 -5.82 -36.22
N ALA A 549 -17.36 -6.53 -37.22
CA ALA A 549 -16.09 -6.20 -37.89
C ALA A 549 -16.11 -4.84 -38.62
N GLN A 550 -17.30 -4.31 -38.93
CA GLN A 550 -17.46 -2.99 -39.57
C GLN A 550 -17.47 -1.85 -38.54
N LEU A 551 -17.60 -2.15 -37.24
CA LEU A 551 -17.64 -1.14 -36.18
C LEU A 551 -16.25 -0.60 -35.86
N ASN A 552 -16.18 0.70 -35.58
CA ASN A 552 -14.95 1.33 -35.10
C ASN A 552 -14.89 1.27 -33.57
N VAL A 553 -14.53 0.12 -33.02
CA VAL A 553 -14.25 -0.03 -31.58
C VAL A 553 -12.75 0.13 -31.34
N LYS A 554 -12.32 1.24 -30.74
CA LYS A 554 -10.90 1.62 -30.68
C LYS A 554 -10.52 2.26 -29.33
N THR A 555 -9.22 2.35 -29.07
CA THR A 555 -8.70 3.29 -28.07
C THR A 555 -8.55 4.69 -28.69
N PHE A 556 -8.37 5.72 -27.86
CA PHE A 556 -8.03 7.06 -28.36
C PHE A 556 -6.82 7.04 -29.30
N HIS A 557 -5.75 6.33 -28.92
CA HIS A 557 -4.54 6.20 -29.74
C HIS A 557 -4.82 5.45 -31.05
N ALA A 558 -5.52 4.33 -31.01
CA ALA A 558 -5.85 3.56 -32.20
C ALA A 558 -6.79 4.33 -33.16
N PHE A 559 -7.70 5.12 -32.62
CA PHE A 559 -8.54 6.03 -33.42
C PHE A 559 -7.71 7.16 -34.03
N GLY A 560 -6.87 7.82 -33.25
CA GLY A 560 -5.96 8.86 -33.74
C GLY A 560 -5.06 8.33 -34.85
N ALA A 561 -4.45 7.16 -34.66
CA ALA A 561 -3.65 6.50 -35.68
C ALA A 561 -4.47 6.18 -36.93
N MET A 562 -5.70 5.69 -36.80
CA MET A 562 -6.58 5.44 -37.95
C MET A 562 -6.85 6.73 -38.75
N VAL A 563 -7.18 7.82 -38.08
CA VAL A 563 -7.41 9.13 -38.73
C VAL A 563 -6.14 9.61 -39.41
N LEU A 564 -4.98 9.51 -38.75
CA LEU A 564 -3.69 9.88 -39.33
C LEU A 564 -3.30 9.01 -40.52
N ARG A 565 -3.65 7.72 -40.52
CA ARG A 565 -3.41 6.85 -41.70
C ARG A 565 -4.33 7.19 -42.87
N ALA A 566 -5.55 7.63 -42.58
CA ALA A 566 -6.52 7.99 -43.61
C ALA A 566 -6.27 9.38 -44.22
N ASP A 567 -5.92 10.37 -43.40
CA ASP A 567 -5.85 11.78 -43.80
C ASP A 567 -4.47 12.44 -43.58
N GLY A 568 -3.48 11.68 -43.10
CA GLY A 568 -2.16 12.19 -42.73
C GLY A 568 -1.39 12.85 -43.88
N GLU A 569 -1.64 12.44 -45.13
CA GLU A 569 -0.99 13.04 -46.30
C GLU A 569 -1.24 14.55 -46.39
N ARG A 570 -2.41 15.02 -45.91
CA ARG A 570 -2.76 16.45 -45.89
C ARG A 570 -1.85 17.28 -44.98
N ILE A 571 -1.18 16.63 -44.04
CA ILE A 571 -0.20 17.24 -43.13
C ILE A 571 1.23 16.71 -43.39
N GLY A 572 1.46 16.04 -44.53
CA GLY A 572 2.77 15.52 -44.92
C GLY A 572 3.18 14.24 -44.18
N LEU A 573 2.24 13.50 -43.60
CA LEU A 573 2.50 12.22 -42.94
C LEU A 573 2.09 11.06 -43.84
N SER A 574 3.01 10.13 -44.10
CA SER A 574 2.73 8.91 -44.86
C SER A 574 1.70 8.02 -44.14
N PRO A 575 0.74 7.39 -44.84
CA PRO A 575 -0.17 6.39 -44.25
C PRO A 575 0.56 5.21 -43.57
N ASP A 576 1.78 4.90 -44.01
CA ASP A 576 2.58 3.79 -43.49
C ASP A 576 3.53 4.22 -42.36
N PHE A 577 3.24 5.35 -41.70
CA PHE A 577 4.06 5.84 -40.59
C PHE A 577 4.19 4.78 -39.47
N ALA A 578 5.40 4.64 -38.97
CA ALA A 578 5.68 3.87 -37.77
C ALA A 578 5.44 4.74 -36.53
N ILE A 579 4.86 4.13 -35.49
CA ILE A 579 4.83 4.74 -34.16
C ILE A 579 6.08 4.25 -33.45
N LEU A 580 7.04 5.16 -33.25
CA LEU A 580 8.30 4.85 -32.59
C LEU A 580 8.11 4.87 -31.08
N ASP A 581 8.67 3.88 -30.40
CA ASP A 581 8.80 3.93 -28.96
C ASP A 581 10.01 4.79 -28.53
N GLN A 582 10.20 4.93 -27.22
CA GLN A 582 11.27 5.76 -26.70
C GLN A 582 12.67 5.20 -27.00
N ALA A 583 12.82 3.88 -27.12
CA ALA A 583 14.08 3.24 -27.45
C ALA A 583 14.43 3.48 -28.92
N ASP A 584 13.45 3.35 -29.82
CA ASP A 584 13.59 3.64 -31.25
C ASP A 584 13.93 5.11 -31.49
N CYS A 585 13.25 6.03 -30.79
CA CYS A 585 13.54 7.46 -30.86
C CYS A 585 14.98 7.77 -30.41
N LEU A 586 15.44 7.11 -29.34
CA LEU A 586 16.79 7.30 -28.82
C LEU A 586 17.85 6.74 -29.78
N LEU A 587 17.58 5.60 -30.40
CA LEU A 587 18.46 4.97 -31.38
C LEU A 587 18.60 5.88 -32.61
N LEU A 588 17.49 6.34 -33.18
CA LEU A 588 17.47 7.27 -34.32
C LEU A 588 18.18 8.59 -34.00
N LEU A 589 18.00 9.13 -32.80
CA LEU A 589 18.72 10.32 -32.37
C LEU A 589 20.23 10.09 -32.29
N LYS A 590 20.65 8.91 -31.82
CA LYS A 590 22.06 8.55 -31.74
C LYS A 590 22.69 8.34 -33.10
N GLU A 591 21.96 7.81 -34.06
CA GLU A 591 22.40 7.68 -35.45
C GLU A 591 22.51 9.05 -36.13
N ALA A 592 21.51 9.92 -35.94
CA ALA A 592 21.51 11.28 -36.48
C ALA A 592 22.58 12.19 -35.82
N CYS A 593 22.88 11.93 -34.55
CA CYS A 593 23.82 12.70 -33.74
C CYS A 593 24.83 11.82 -32.98
N PRO A 594 25.81 11.20 -33.69
CA PRO A 594 26.73 10.25 -33.08
C PRO A 594 27.64 10.84 -32.00
N HIS A 595 27.85 12.16 -32.06
CA HIS A 595 28.68 12.90 -31.12
C HIS A 595 28.01 13.13 -29.75
N LEU A 596 26.68 12.97 -29.65
CA LEU A 596 26.00 13.08 -28.36
C LEU A 596 26.35 11.85 -27.50
N SER A 597 26.64 12.05 -26.23
CA SER A 597 26.67 10.96 -25.25
C SER A 597 25.28 10.36 -25.05
N GLN A 598 25.18 9.17 -24.44
CA GLN A 598 23.88 8.54 -24.19
C GLN A 598 22.99 9.40 -23.29
N ARG A 599 23.59 10.04 -22.30
CA ARG A 599 22.91 10.99 -21.42
C ARG A 599 22.39 12.20 -22.20
N GLU A 600 23.22 12.83 -23.02
CA GLU A 600 22.81 14.01 -23.81
C GLU A 600 21.71 13.66 -24.82
N ALA A 601 21.78 12.50 -25.48
CA ALA A 601 20.73 12.06 -26.39
C ALA A 601 19.38 11.89 -25.66
N VAL A 602 19.36 11.26 -24.48
CA VAL A 602 18.14 11.14 -23.67
C VAL A 602 17.60 12.52 -23.24
N GLU A 603 18.48 13.41 -22.77
CA GLU A 603 18.11 14.78 -22.40
C GLU A 603 17.50 15.54 -23.59
N ARG A 604 18.12 15.48 -24.77
CA ARG A 604 17.63 16.14 -26.00
C ARG A 604 16.32 15.54 -26.52
N MET A 605 16.19 14.22 -26.54
CA MET A 605 14.97 13.54 -26.94
C MET A 605 13.78 13.97 -26.06
N ASN A 606 13.97 14.01 -24.75
CA ASN A 606 12.94 14.46 -23.79
C ASN A 606 12.64 15.97 -23.93
N GLU A 607 13.65 16.81 -24.19
CA GLU A 607 13.44 18.23 -24.50
C GLU A 607 12.56 18.43 -25.75
N TRP A 608 12.78 17.64 -26.81
CA TRP A 608 12.11 17.80 -28.10
C TRP A 608 10.72 17.16 -28.17
N ALA A 609 10.48 16.06 -27.45
CA ALA A 609 9.17 15.40 -27.37
C ALA A 609 8.09 16.28 -26.70
N ASN A 610 8.48 17.22 -25.83
CA ASN A 610 7.57 18.09 -25.07
C ASN A 610 7.19 19.41 -25.80
N GLY A 611 7.35 19.49 -27.11
CA GLY A 611 6.84 20.62 -27.91
C GLY A 611 7.68 21.91 -27.82
N ALA A 612 8.97 21.83 -27.47
CA ALA A 612 9.88 22.98 -27.47
C ALA A 612 10.88 23.09 -28.65
N PRO A 613 10.52 22.85 -29.94
CA PRO A 613 11.43 23.13 -31.06
C PRO A 613 11.91 24.59 -31.12
N GLN A 614 11.13 25.54 -30.56
CA GLN A 614 11.47 26.96 -30.57
C GLN A 614 12.61 27.34 -29.59
N ARG A 615 12.87 26.57 -28.52
CA ARG A 615 13.97 26.83 -27.57
C ARG A 615 15.31 26.19 -27.98
N ALA A 616 15.28 25.23 -28.91
CA ALA A 616 16.50 24.64 -29.46
C ALA A 616 17.27 25.64 -30.35
N LYS A 617 16.58 26.64 -30.91
CA LYS A 617 17.21 27.70 -31.69
C LYS A 617 18.16 28.56 -30.84
N ASP A 618 18.00 28.65 -29.52
CA ASP A 618 18.82 29.55 -28.68
C ASP A 618 20.12 28.92 -28.14
N LYS A 619 20.36 27.63 -28.38
CA LYS A 619 21.46 26.85 -27.74
C LYS A 619 22.69 26.55 -28.63
N GLY A 620 22.89 27.32 -29.71
CA GLY A 620 24.07 27.22 -30.59
C GLY A 620 23.91 26.29 -31.81
N GLN A 621 24.77 26.47 -32.81
CA GLN A 621 24.65 25.86 -34.15
C GLN A 621 24.56 24.32 -34.10
N GLY A 622 25.42 23.65 -33.33
CA GLY A 622 25.44 22.18 -33.26
C GLY A 622 24.16 21.55 -32.70
N THR A 623 23.42 22.22 -31.81
CA THR A 623 22.13 21.72 -31.32
C THR A 623 21.04 21.82 -32.39
N ARG A 624 21.09 22.87 -33.23
CA ARG A 624 20.15 23.05 -34.35
C ARG A 624 20.39 22.01 -35.43
N ASP A 625 21.66 21.80 -35.81
CA ASP A 625 22.06 20.80 -36.80
C ASP A 625 21.64 19.40 -36.36
N CYS A 626 21.77 19.10 -35.06
CA CYS A 626 21.32 17.84 -34.49
C CYS A 626 19.81 17.64 -34.51
N LEU A 627 19.04 18.68 -34.15
CA LEU A 627 17.59 18.63 -34.22
C LEU A 627 17.12 18.44 -35.67
N GLU A 628 17.77 19.11 -36.63
CA GLU A 628 17.44 18.99 -38.05
C GLU A 628 17.80 17.59 -38.59
N ALA A 629 18.98 17.06 -38.25
CA ALA A 629 19.37 15.70 -38.60
C ALA A 629 18.39 14.66 -38.03
N TYR A 630 17.99 14.82 -36.77
CA TYR A 630 17.02 13.95 -36.13
C TYR A 630 15.62 14.07 -36.75
N GLN A 631 15.16 15.28 -37.05
CA GLN A 631 13.88 15.50 -37.74
C GLN A 631 13.87 14.93 -39.16
N ASN A 632 15.01 14.96 -39.85
CA ASN A 632 15.17 14.30 -41.14
C ASN A 632 15.17 12.78 -41.02
N ALA A 633 15.74 12.21 -39.95
CA ALA A 633 15.69 10.78 -39.69
C ALA A 633 14.28 10.28 -39.28
N LEU A 634 13.43 11.18 -38.79
CA LEU A 634 12.03 10.89 -38.44
C LEU A 634 11.07 10.96 -39.65
N ARG A 635 11.51 11.49 -40.80
CA ARG A 635 10.74 11.58 -42.04
C ARG A 635 11.11 10.41 -42.95
#